data_AF-V4LEJ2-F1
#
_entry.id   AF-V4LEJ2-F1
#
_cell.length_a   1.000
_cell.length_b   1.000
_cell.length_c   1.000
_cell.angle_alpha   90.00
_cell.angle_beta   90.00
_cell.angle_gamma   90.00
#
_symmetry.space_group_name_H-M   'P 1'
#
loop_
_entity.id
_entity.type
_entity.pdbx_description
1 polymer ?
#
loop_
_entity_poly.entity_id
_entity_poly.type
_entity_poly.pdbx_seq_one_letter_code
_entity_poly.pdbx_strand_id
1 'polypeptide(L)'
;MASRRILSSLLRSSSAAPSSSPAKDEGKKTYDYGGKGAIGKVCQVIGVIIDVRFEDQEGLPPIMTSLEVQDHPTRLVLEVSHHLGQNVVRTIAMDGTEGLVRGRRVLNTGAPIT
;
A
#
# COMPACT_ATOMS: atom_id res chain seq x y z
N MET A 1 -34.31 -45.15 41.37
CA MET A 1 -33.18 -46.11 41.44
C MET A 1 -32.16 -45.70 40.38
N ALA A 2 -31.18 -44.89 40.77
CA ALA A 2 -29.78 -45.30 41.01
C ALA A 2 -28.97 -45.19 39.69
N SER A 3 -28.30 -44.06 39.44
CA SER A 3 -26.97 -43.70 39.98
C SER A 3 -25.86 -44.60 39.44
N ARG A 4 -24.94 -44.01 38.67
CA ARG A 4 -23.49 -44.21 38.78
C ARG A 4 -22.74 -43.11 38.01
N ARG A 5 -22.23 -42.15 38.79
CA ARG A 5 -21.01 -41.38 38.50
C ARG A 5 -19.79 -42.29 38.68
N ILE A 6 -18.61 -41.82 38.25
CA ILE A 6 -17.23 -41.95 38.78
C ILE A 6 -16.30 -41.76 37.55
N LEU A 7 -15.67 -40.58 37.36
CA LEU A 7 -14.28 -40.19 37.77
C LEU A 7 -13.22 -40.91 36.92
N SER A 8 -12.04 -40.40 36.54
CA SER A 8 -11.32 -39.13 36.63
C SER A 8 -9.89 -39.47 36.17
N SER A 9 -9.25 -38.68 35.30
CA SER A 9 -7.78 -38.65 35.20
C SER A 9 -7.36 -37.33 34.57
N LEU A 10 -7.02 -36.33 35.39
CA LEU A 10 -5.67 -36.02 35.87
C LEU A 10 -4.82 -35.27 34.83
N LEU A 11 -4.88 -33.95 34.99
CA LEU A 11 -3.77 -32.99 35.03
C LEU A 11 -2.49 -33.36 34.25
N ARG A 12 -2.12 -32.47 33.32
CA ARG A 12 -0.74 -32.03 33.19
C ARG A 12 -0.65 -30.52 33.32
N SER A 13 0.31 -30.13 34.14
CA SER A 13 0.68 -28.81 34.61
C SER A 13 1.81 -28.24 33.72
N SER A 14 1.78 -26.91 33.54
CA SER A 14 2.94 -25.99 33.47
C SER A 14 4.04 -26.20 32.42
N SER A 15 4.29 -25.17 31.58
CA SER A 15 5.45 -24.29 31.78
C SER A 15 5.48 -23.05 30.87
N ALA A 16 5.83 -21.93 31.51
CA ALA A 16 6.63 -20.79 31.05
C ALA A 16 6.29 -20.03 29.75
N ALA A 17 6.03 -18.73 29.95
CA ALA A 17 6.04 -17.67 28.96
C ALA A 17 7.40 -17.53 28.24
N PRO A 18 7.45 -17.14 26.95
CA PRO A 18 8.59 -16.41 26.44
C PRO A 18 8.49 -14.97 26.92
N SER A 19 9.31 -14.65 27.92
CA SER A 19 9.69 -13.28 28.24
C SER A 19 10.52 -12.73 27.07
N SER A 20 9.86 -12.13 26.07
CA SER A 20 10.48 -11.05 25.32
C SER A 20 9.97 -9.76 25.95
N SER A 21 10.89 -9.04 26.60
CA SER A 21 10.73 -7.67 27.10
C SER A 21 9.89 -6.81 26.16
N PRO A 22 9.13 -5.81 26.65
CA PRO A 22 8.43 -4.88 25.77
C PRO A 22 9.47 -4.07 24.99
N ALA A 23 9.83 -4.55 23.80
CA ALA A 23 10.34 -3.68 22.77
C ALA A 23 9.22 -2.68 22.53
N LYS A 24 9.49 -1.39 22.75
CA LYS A 24 8.56 -0.31 22.47
C LYS A 24 7.86 -0.61 21.14
N ASP A 25 6.55 -0.79 21.21
CA ASP A 25 5.67 -0.85 20.05
C ASP A 25 5.66 0.54 19.42
N GLU A 26 6.71 0.85 18.67
CA GLU A 26 6.65 1.89 17.66
C GLU A 26 5.80 1.29 16.54
N GLY A 27 4.48 1.41 16.72
CA GLY A 27 3.48 0.73 15.91
C GLY A 27 3.82 0.78 14.43
N LYS A 28 4.07 -0.39 13.83
CA LYS A 28 4.16 -0.52 12.38
C LYS A 28 2.84 -0.02 11.80
N LYS A 29 2.82 1.19 11.26
CA LYS A 29 1.73 1.64 10.39
C LYS A 29 1.70 0.68 9.20
N THR A 30 0.74 -0.24 9.21
CA THR A 30 0.37 -1.01 8.04
C THR A 30 -0.33 -0.05 7.09
N TYR A 31 0.40 0.48 6.12
CA TYR A 31 -0.21 1.20 5.01
C TYR A 31 -0.92 0.14 4.15
N ASP A 32 -2.26 0.16 4.18
CA ASP A 32 -3.05 -0.66 3.25
C ASP A 32 -2.90 -0.06 1.86
N TYR A 33 -2.12 -0.71 1.00
CA TYR A 33 -1.86 -0.28 -0.37
C TYR A 33 -3.04 -0.62 -1.29
N GLY A 34 -4.15 0.09 -1.05
CA GLY A 34 -5.40 -0.05 -1.81
C GLY A 34 -5.28 0.39 -3.28
N GLY A 35 -6.26 -0.02 -4.07
CA GLY A 35 -6.39 0.39 -5.47
C GLY A 35 -5.43 -0.30 -6.45
N LYS A 36 -4.77 -1.40 -6.05
CA LYS A 36 -3.89 -2.18 -6.95
C LYS A 36 -4.58 -2.47 -8.28
N GLY A 37 -3.90 -2.20 -9.39
CA GLY A 37 -4.42 -2.40 -10.74
C GLY A 37 -5.29 -1.26 -11.26
N ALA A 38 -5.66 -0.28 -10.42
CA ALA A 38 -6.38 0.91 -10.87
C ALA A 38 -5.53 1.71 -11.86
N ILE A 39 -6.20 2.31 -12.85
CA ILE A 39 -5.58 3.12 -13.88
C ILE A 39 -5.88 4.59 -13.61
N GLY A 40 -4.82 5.36 -13.38
CA GLY A 40 -4.84 6.82 -13.37
C GLY A 40 -4.43 7.39 -14.73
N LYS A 41 -4.61 8.71 -14.88
CA LYS A 41 -4.19 9.49 -16.04
C LYS A 41 -3.36 10.68 -15.58
N VAL A 42 -2.23 10.95 -16.23
CA VAL A 42 -1.41 12.14 -15.98
C VAL A 42 -2.25 13.38 -16.28
N CYS A 43 -2.40 14.28 -15.32
CA CYS A 43 -3.08 15.57 -15.51
C CYS A 43 -2.09 16.74 -15.55
N GLN A 44 -0.91 16.61 -14.94
CA GLN A 44 0.12 17.65 -14.92
C GLN A 44 1.53 17.05 -14.93
N VAL A 45 2.47 17.76 -15.58
CA VAL A 45 3.90 17.43 -15.64
C VAL A 45 4.67 18.72 -15.36
N ILE A 46 5.38 18.79 -14.24
CA ILE A 46 6.27 19.90 -13.87
C ILE A 46 7.62 19.32 -13.44
N GLY A 47 8.55 19.23 -14.39
CA GLY A 47 9.82 18.54 -14.15
C GLY A 47 9.58 17.10 -13.68
N VAL A 48 10.11 16.75 -12.51
CA VAL A 48 9.91 15.43 -11.86
C VAL A 48 8.60 15.32 -11.08
N ILE A 49 7.85 16.40 -10.93
CA ILE A 49 6.57 16.42 -10.21
C ILE A 49 5.44 16.12 -11.20
N ILE A 50 4.80 14.96 -11.03
CA ILE A 50 3.73 14.49 -11.90
C ILE A 50 2.45 14.35 -11.10
N ASP A 51 1.39 15.03 -11.52
CA ASP A 51 0.06 14.85 -10.92
C ASP A 51 -0.72 13.81 -11.73
N VAL A 52 -1.29 12.82 -11.03
CA VAL A 52 -2.05 11.71 -11.61
C VAL A 52 -3.46 11.72 -11.04
N ARG A 53 -4.46 11.73 -11.92
CA ARG A 53 -5.87 11.65 -11.55
C ARG A 53 -6.37 10.21 -11.71
N PHE A 54 -7.03 9.69 -10.69
CA PHE A 54 -7.80 8.45 -10.72
C PHE A 54 -9.29 8.77 -10.90
N GLU A 55 -10.04 7.85 -11.50
CA GLU A 55 -11.48 8.06 -11.75
C GLU A 55 -12.26 7.92 -10.44
N ASP A 56 -12.00 6.85 -9.68
CA ASP A 56 -12.71 6.53 -8.45
C ASP A 56 -11.84 6.63 -7.20
N GLN A 57 -12.46 6.92 -6.06
CA GLN A 57 -11.79 7.03 -4.77
C GLN A 57 -11.21 5.68 -4.29
N GLU A 58 -11.85 4.56 -4.62
CA GLU A 58 -11.35 3.21 -4.29
C GLU A 58 -10.04 2.88 -5.02
N GLY A 59 -9.85 3.46 -6.20
CA GLY A 59 -8.62 3.34 -6.98
C GLY A 59 -7.51 4.29 -6.54
N LEU A 60 -7.77 5.21 -5.60
CA LEU A 60 -6.83 6.24 -5.19
C LEU A 60 -5.70 5.64 -4.33
N PRO A 61 -4.45 5.56 -4.82
CA PRO A 61 -3.34 4.96 -4.09
C PRO A 61 -2.98 5.76 -2.84
N PRO A 62 -2.62 5.13 -1.72
CA PRO A 62 -2.08 5.85 -0.56
C PRO A 62 -0.70 6.47 -0.86
N ILE A 63 -0.22 7.30 0.05
CA ILE A 63 1.14 7.84 0.02
C ILE A 63 2.16 6.69 0.10
N MET A 64 3.31 6.87 -0.55
CA MET A 64 4.39 5.88 -0.75
C MET A 64 4.06 4.74 -1.72
N THR A 65 2.90 4.77 -2.39
CA THR A 65 2.60 3.78 -3.43
C THR A 65 3.40 4.06 -4.70
N SER A 66 3.97 3.03 -5.30
CA SER A 66 4.59 3.06 -6.61
C SER A 66 3.53 2.99 -7.71
N LEU A 67 3.67 3.85 -8.72
CA LEU A 67 2.89 3.83 -9.94
C LEU A 67 3.79 3.64 -11.16
N GLU A 68 3.29 2.99 -12.20
CA GLU A 68 4.05 2.72 -13.42
C GLU A 68 3.39 3.36 -14.64
N VAL A 69 4.13 4.23 -15.32
CA VAL A 69 3.66 4.91 -16.53
C VAL A 69 3.59 3.88 -17.67
N GLN A 70 2.42 3.77 -18.28
CA GLN A 70 2.19 2.82 -19.37
C GLN A 70 2.69 3.38 -20.70
N ASP A 71 3.09 2.49 -21.62
CA ASP A 71 3.49 2.81 -22.99
C ASP A 71 4.65 3.84 -23.12
N HIS A 72 5.43 4.03 -22.06
CA HIS A 72 6.58 4.94 -22.06
C HIS A 72 7.82 4.24 -22.67
N PRO A 73 8.66 4.92 -23.47
CA PRO A 73 9.82 4.29 -24.13
C PRO A 73 10.78 3.60 -23.17
N THR A 74 10.91 4.17 -21.97
CA THR A 74 11.65 3.61 -20.84
C THR A 74 10.69 3.33 -19.69
N ARG A 75 11.03 2.39 -18.81
CA ARG A 75 10.26 2.14 -17.59
C ARG A 75 10.33 3.36 -16.68
N LEU A 76 9.22 4.09 -16.57
CA LEU A 76 9.12 5.26 -15.71
C LEU A 76 8.23 4.95 -14.51
N VAL A 77 8.83 5.00 -13.32
CA VAL A 77 8.17 4.79 -12.03
C VAL A 77 7.92 6.13 -11.36
N LEU A 78 6.73 6.29 -10.79
CA LEU A 78 6.32 7.42 -9.99
C LEU A 78 6.04 6.95 -8.55
N GLU A 79 6.36 7.76 -7.55
CA GLU A 79 5.98 7.49 -6.16
C GLU A 79 4.96 8.52 -5.68
N VAL A 80 3.86 8.07 -5.07
CA VAL A 80 2.84 8.96 -4.50
C VAL A 80 3.39 9.68 -3.27
N SER A 81 3.45 11.01 -3.31
CA SER A 81 3.96 11.84 -2.21
C SER A 81 2.85 12.48 -1.38
N HIS A 82 1.74 12.86 -2.00
CA HIS A 82 0.57 13.40 -1.29
C HIS A 82 -0.70 13.34 -2.13
N HIS A 83 -1.84 13.40 -1.44
CA HIS A 83 -3.15 13.58 -2.05
C HIS A 83 -3.46 15.08 -2.19
N LEU A 84 -3.90 15.50 -3.37
CA LEU A 84 -4.32 16.87 -3.65
C LEU A 84 -5.85 17.07 -3.52
N GLY A 85 -6.58 15.97 -3.31
CA GLY A 85 -8.05 15.94 -3.40
C GLY A 85 -8.54 15.74 -4.83
N GLN A 86 -9.86 15.66 -5.02
CA GLN A 86 -10.51 15.45 -6.34
C GLN A 86 -9.94 14.23 -7.10
N ASN A 87 -9.64 13.16 -6.38
CA ASN A 87 -9.01 11.94 -6.88
C ASN A 87 -7.66 12.18 -7.57
N VAL A 88 -6.94 13.25 -7.21
CA VAL A 88 -5.59 13.55 -7.72
C VAL A 88 -4.55 13.27 -6.65
N VAL A 89 -3.50 12.57 -7.06
CA VAL A 89 -2.27 12.39 -6.28
C VAL A 89 -1.12 13.14 -6.94
N ARG A 90 -0.28 13.78 -6.13
CA ARG A 90 1.02 14.27 -6.58
C ARG A 90 2.04 13.18 -6.38
N THR A 91 2.85 12.98 -7.42
CA THR A 91 3.89 11.97 -7.44
C THR A 91 5.24 12.57 -7.79
N ILE A 92 6.31 11.89 -7.38
CA ILE A 92 7.69 12.20 -7.76
C ILE A 92 8.16 11.11 -8.72
N ALA A 93 8.69 11.50 -9.87
CA ALA A 93 9.29 10.59 -10.83
C ALA A 93 10.66 10.11 -10.35
N MET A 94 10.92 8.81 -10.50
CA MET A 94 12.19 8.18 -10.11
C MET A 94 13.28 8.27 -11.19
N ASP A 95 12.91 8.73 -12.38
CA ASP A 95 13.79 8.92 -13.53
C ASP A 95 13.29 10.11 -14.37
N GLY A 96 13.99 10.41 -15.46
CA GLY A 96 13.63 11.45 -16.43
C GLY A 96 12.18 11.35 -16.94
N THR A 97 11.54 12.50 -17.10
CA THR A 97 10.12 12.63 -17.51
C THR A 97 9.98 13.13 -18.95
N GLU A 98 11.04 13.03 -19.75
CA GLU A 98 11.07 13.45 -21.15
C GLU A 98 10.02 12.68 -21.97
N GLY A 99 9.19 13.41 -22.71
CA GLY A 99 8.14 12.81 -23.53
C GLY A 99 6.90 12.33 -22.75
N LEU A 100 6.86 12.51 -21.42
CA LEU A 100 5.65 12.28 -20.64
C LEU A 100 4.61 13.36 -20.97
N VAL A 101 3.40 12.93 -21.32
CA VAL A 101 2.30 13.81 -21.73
C VAL A 101 1.06 13.61 -20.87
N ARG A 102 0.22 14.64 -20.81
CA ARG A 102 -1.10 14.55 -20.16
C ARG A 102 -1.97 13.49 -20.84
N GLY A 103 -2.89 12.93 -20.08
CA GLY A 103 -3.75 11.82 -20.50
C GLY A 103 -3.06 10.46 -20.51
N ARG A 104 -1.73 10.40 -20.31
CA ARG A 104 -1.01 9.14 -20.28
C ARG A 104 -1.50 8.26 -19.13
N ARG A 105 -1.72 6.97 -19.41
CA ARG A 105 -2.16 5.99 -18.42
C ARG A 105 -1.05 5.68 -17.43
N VAL A 106 -1.43 5.51 -16.18
CA VAL A 106 -0.53 5.20 -15.06
C VAL A 106 -1.16 4.08 -14.25
N LEU A 107 -0.44 2.99 -14.06
CA LEU A 107 -0.89 1.82 -13.31
C LEU A 107 -0.54 1.98 -11.83
N ASN A 108 -1.51 1.78 -10.94
CA ASN A 108 -1.25 1.61 -9.51
C ASN A 108 -0.72 0.20 -9.24
N THR A 109 0.51 0.09 -8.73
CA THR A 109 1.13 -1.22 -8.42
C THR A 109 0.59 -1.85 -7.14
N GLY A 110 -0.04 -1.05 -6.26
CA GLY A 110 -0.53 -1.50 -4.96
C GLY A 110 0.58 -1.85 -3.96
N ALA A 111 1.79 -1.30 -4.14
CA ALA A 111 2.90 -1.48 -3.21
C ALA A 111 3.88 -0.30 -3.31
N PRO A 112 4.79 -0.13 -2.34
CA PRO A 112 5.96 0.73 -2.49
C PRO A 112 6.89 0.28 -3.61
N ILE A 113 7.88 1.11 -3.90
CA ILE A 113 9.01 0.72 -4.73
C ILE A 113 9.78 -0.41 -4.01
N THR A 114 10.14 -1.48 -4.74
CA THR A 114 10.91 -2.65 -4.26
C THR A 114 12.14 -2.90 -5.10
#